data_AF-A0A367IYZ7-F1
#
_entry.id   AF-A0A367IYZ7-F1
#
_cell.length_a   1.000
_cell.length_b   1.000
_cell.length_c   1.000
_cell.angle_alpha   90.00
_cell.angle_beta   90.00
_cell.angle_gamma   90.00
#
_symmetry.space_group_name_H-M   'P 1'
#
loop_
_entity.id
_entity.type
_entity.pdbx_description
1 polymer ?
#
loop_
_entity_poly.entity_id
_entity_poly.type
_entity_poly.pdbx_seq_one_letter_code
_entity_poly.pdbx_strand_id
1 'polypeptide(L)'
;MTATNYPQNVGILAMEMYFPKRCVIQSEMEVFDGVSAGKYTIGLGQEKMAFIDDREDVQSICLTAVQNLMEKYNIAYTDIGRLEV
;
A
#
# COMPACT_ATOMS: atom_id res chain seq x y z
N MET A 1 -17.31 33.80 -24.03
CA MET A 1 -17.34 32.47 -23.38
C MET A 1 -16.42 32.55 -22.18
N THR A 2 -16.97 32.64 -20.97
CA THR A 2 -16.17 32.70 -19.74
C THR A 2 -15.59 31.31 -19.49
N ALA A 3 -14.28 31.17 -19.70
CA ALA A 3 -13.57 29.95 -19.34
C ALA A 3 -13.79 29.69 -17.84
N THR A 4 -14.30 28.51 -17.51
CA THR A 4 -14.42 28.07 -16.13
C THR A 4 -13.01 27.84 -15.57
N ASN A 5 -12.65 28.52 -14.48
CA ASN A 5 -11.32 28.49 -13.85
C ASN A 5 -10.96 27.14 -13.19
N TYR A 6 -11.68 26.06 -13.50
CA TYR A 6 -11.46 24.75 -12.91
C TYR A 6 -10.47 23.93 -13.75
N PRO A 7 -9.49 23.27 -13.10
CA PRO A 7 -8.55 22.41 -13.80
C PRO A 7 -9.29 21.26 -14.51
N GLN A 8 -8.83 20.92 -15.71
CA GLN A 8 -9.38 19.84 -16.53
C GLN A 8 -8.58 18.55 -16.29
N ASN A 9 -9.22 17.39 -16.47
CA ASN A 9 -8.59 16.06 -16.38
C ASN A 9 -7.88 15.79 -15.03
N VAL A 10 -8.46 16.27 -13.94
CA VAL A 10 -7.97 15.95 -12.59
C VAL A 10 -8.17 14.46 -12.31
N GLY A 11 -7.13 13.79 -11.85
CA GLY A 11 -7.14 12.37 -11.54
C GLY A 11 -5.81 11.87 -10.97
N ILE A 12 -5.67 10.56 -10.85
CA ILE A 12 -4.44 9.91 -10.37
C ILE A 12 -3.39 9.97 -11.48
N LEU A 13 -2.27 10.64 -11.22
CA LEU A 13 -1.15 10.74 -12.17
C LEU A 13 -0.03 9.73 -11.88
N ALA A 14 0.15 9.38 -10.60
CA ALA A 14 1.16 8.45 -10.12
C ALA A 14 0.61 7.67 -8.92
N MET A 15 1.09 6.43 -8.74
CA MET A 15 0.72 5.59 -7.61
C MET A 15 1.92 4.74 -7.22
N GLU A 16 2.16 4.66 -5.92
CA GLU A 16 3.21 3.85 -5.32
C GLU A 16 2.62 3.03 -4.17
N MET A 17 3.13 1.83 -3.97
CA MET A 17 2.66 0.95 -2.92
C MET A 17 3.84 0.39 -2.15
N TYR A 18 3.76 0.47 -0.83
CA TYR A 18 4.67 -0.21 0.07
C TYR A 18 3.93 -1.31 0.82
N PHE A 19 4.57 -2.48 0.93
CA PHE A 19 4.13 -3.56 1.80
C PHE A 19 5.33 -4.08 2.62
N PRO A 20 5.11 -4.49 3.87
CA PRO A 20 6.16 -5.06 4.70
C PRO A 20 6.81 -6.27 4.03
N LYS A 21 8.09 -6.50 4.32
CA LYS A 21 8.88 -7.57 3.67
C LYS A 21 8.60 -8.96 4.24
N ARG A 22 7.99 -9.06 5.43
CA ARG A 22 7.66 -10.34 6.07
C ARG A 22 6.21 -10.70 5.80
N CYS A 23 5.98 -11.98 5.52
CA CYS A 23 4.65 -12.53 5.35
C CYS A 23 4.57 -13.95 5.91
N VAL A 24 3.37 -14.37 6.25
CA VAL A 24 3.02 -15.75 6.60
C VAL A 24 2.26 -16.38 5.45
N ILE A 25 2.55 -17.64 5.15
CA ILE A 25 1.83 -18.43 4.13
C ILE A 25 0.55 -18.99 4.74
N GLN A 26 -0.59 -18.75 4.10
CA GLN A 26 -1.89 -19.09 4.66
C GLN A 26 -2.09 -20.60 4.85
N SER A 27 -1.55 -21.44 3.96
CA SER A 27 -1.58 -22.90 4.15
C SER A 27 -0.77 -23.37 5.35
N GLU A 28 0.33 -22.70 5.69
CA GLU A 28 1.10 -23.01 6.90
C GLU A 28 0.34 -22.55 8.16
N MET A 29 -0.34 -21.42 8.07
CA MET A 29 -1.21 -20.91 9.14
C MET A 29 -2.42 -21.83 9.37
N GLU A 30 -2.98 -22.45 8.31
CA GLU A 30 -4.03 -23.46 8.45
C GLU A 30 -3.57 -24.65 9.30
N VAL A 31 -2.35 -25.14 9.04
CA VAL A 31 -1.72 -26.24 9.80
C VAL A 31 -1.47 -25.81 11.25
N PHE A 32 -0.92 -24.61 11.45
CA PHE A 32 -0.63 -24.06 12.77
C PHE A 32 -1.89 -23.90 13.64
N ASP A 33 -2.97 -23.37 13.06
CA ASP A 33 -4.25 -23.16 13.75
C ASP A 33 -5.07 -24.45 13.92
N GLY A 34 -4.64 -25.57 13.32
CA GLY A 34 -5.37 -26.85 13.37
C GLY A 34 -6.71 -26.82 12.64
N VAL A 35 -6.84 -25.98 11.61
CA VAL A 35 -8.07 -25.87 10.81
C VAL A 35 -8.00 -26.77 9.57
N SER A 36 -9.15 -27.01 8.95
CA SER A 36 -9.21 -27.79 7.71
C SER A 36 -8.42 -27.11 6.59
N ALA A 37 -7.65 -27.91 5.83
CA ALA A 37 -6.98 -27.44 4.62
C ALA A 37 -7.98 -26.76 3.68
N GLY A 38 -7.60 -25.61 3.13
CA GLY A 38 -8.48 -24.82 2.27
C GLY A 38 -9.32 -23.79 3.00
N LYS A 39 -9.37 -23.75 4.34
CA LYS A 39 -10.20 -22.77 5.06
C LYS A 39 -9.79 -21.34 4.73
N TYR A 40 -8.50 -21.03 4.73
CA TYR A 40 -7.97 -19.69 4.44
C TYR A 40 -7.67 -19.53 2.96
N THR A 41 -7.10 -20.55 2.33
CA THR A 41 -6.68 -20.50 0.93
C THR A 41 -7.86 -20.53 -0.06
N ILE A 42 -8.89 -21.34 0.20
CA ILE A 42 -10.09 -21.46 -0.66
C ILE A 42 -11.25 -20.68 -0.04
N GLY A 43 -11.52 -20.88 1.25
CA GLY A 43 -12.65 -20.25 1.94
C GLY A 43 -12.54 -18.73 2.02
N LEU A 44 -11.35 -18.20 2.27
CA LEU A 44 -11.08 -16.74 2.31
C LEU A 44 -10.37 -16.21 1.06
N GLY A 45 -9.90 -17.10 0.17
CA GLY A 45 -9.14 -16.72 -1.03
C GLY A 45 -7.79 -16.04 -0.71
N GLN A 46 -7.19 -16.34 0.44
CA GLN A 46 -5.93 -15.72 0.88
C GLN A 46 -4.74 -16.66 0.65
N GLU A 47 -3.68 -16.17 0.01
CA GLU A 47 -2.45 -16.96 -0.20
C GLU A 47 -1.39 -16.64 0.88
N LYS A 48 -1.17 -15.35 1.15
CA LYS A 48 -0.15 -14.85 2.07
C LYS A 48 -0.67 -13.62 2.81
N MET A 49 -0.19 -13.41 4.03
CA MET A 49 -0.52 -12.24 4.85
C MET A 49 0.76 -11.51 5.25
N ALA A 50 0.92 -10.27 4.80
CA ALA A 50 2.04 -9.42 5.21
C ALA A 50 1.84 -8.94 6.66
N PHE A 51 2.93 -8.79 7.39
CA PHE A 51 2.92 -8.24 8.75
C PHE A 51 4.19 -7.41 9.00
N ILE A 52 4.09 -6.47 9.94
CA ILE A 52 5.19 -5.63 10.40
C ILE A 52 5.91 -6.26 11.59
N ASP A 53 7.18 -5.91 11.77
CA ASP A 53 7.92 -6.18 13.01
C ASP A 53 8.04 -4.92 13.87
N ASP A 54 8.92 -4.93 14.87
CA ASP A 54 9.16 -3.80 15.77
C ASP A 54 9.88 -2.60 15.11
N ARG A 55 10.25 -2.71 13.83
CA ARG A 55 10.92 -1.65 13.07
C ARG A 55 10.00 -0.86 12.16
N GLU A 56 8.75 -1.28 12.01
CA GLU A 56 7.80 -0.65 11.13
C GLU A 56 6.52 -0.26 11.88
N ASP A 57 6.08 0.97 11.67
CA ASP A 57 4.79 1.50 12.08
C ASP A 57 4.12 2.26 10.93
N VAL A 58 2.92 2.80 11.18
CA VAL A 58 2.18 3.54 10.16
C VAL A 58 2.96 4.74 9.62
N GLN A 59 3.76 5.42 10.47
CA GLN A 59 4.56 6.56 10.05
C GLN A 59 5.68 6.13 9.08
N SER A 60 6.39 5.05 9.39
CA SER A 60 7.44 4.51 8.53
C SER A 60 6.90 4.00 7.18
N ILE A 61 5.70 3.40 7.17
CA ILE A 61 5.02 2.94 5.96
C ILE A 61 4.65 4.13 5.09
N CYS A 62 4.01 5.15 5.66
CA CYS A 62 3.64 6.38 4.94
C CYS A 62 4.88 7.10 4.39
N LEU A 63 5.93 7.25 5.21
CA LEU A 63 7.19 7.88 4.78
C LEU A 63 7.84 7.11 3.63
N THR A 64 7.89 5.78 3.71
CA THR A 64 8.48 4.94 2.66
C THR A 64 7.68 5.02 1.36
N ALA A 65 6.35 4.92 1.43
CA ALA A 65 5.49 5.02 0.26
C ALA A 65 5.60 6.39 -0.42
N VAL A 66 5.61 7.48 0.37
CA VAL A 66 5.76 8.84 -0.15
C VAL A 66 7.16 9.04 -0.74
N GLN A 67 8.22 8.69 -0.03
CA GLN A 67 9.59 8.85 -0.54
C GLN A 67 9.79 8.09 -1.86
N ASN A 68 9.35 6.82 -1.92
CA ASN A 68 9.43 6.01 -3.14
C ASN A 68 8.65 6.64 -4.30
N LEU A 69 7.46 7.20 -4.04
CA LEU A 69 6.64 7.88 -5.06
C LEU A 69 7.37 9.10 -5.63
N MET A 70 7.92 9.94 -4.74
CA MET A 70 8.62 11.16 -5.15
C MET A 70 9.87 10.84 -5.97
N GLU A 71 10.66 9.85 -5.54
CA GLU A 71 11.87 9.41 -6.25
C GLU A 71 11.54 8.75 -7.59
N LYS A 72 10.61 7.79 -7.61
CA LYS A 72 10.26 7.00 -8.81
C LYS A 72 9.68 7.85 -9.94
N TYR A 73 8.91 8.88 -9.59
CA TYR A 73 8.28 9.77 -10.56
C TYR A 73 9.02 11.11 -10.71
N ASN A 74 10.17 11.27 -10.06
CA ASN A 74 11.01 12.48 -10.10
C ASN A 74 10.20 13.76 -9.81
N ILE A 75 9.38 13.71 -8.75
CA ILE A 75 8.54 14.84 -8.31
C ILE A 75 9.32 15.61 -7.25
N ALA A 76 9.44 16.93 -7.38
CA ALA A 76 10.05 17.73 -6.33
C ALA A 76 9.06 17.92 -5.18
N TYR A 77 9.54 17.86 -3.92
CA TYR A 77 8.68 18.11 -2.76
C TYR A 77 8.02 19.50 -2.78
N THR A 78 8.63 20.48 -3.45
CA THR A 78 8.08 21.83 -3.67
C THR A 78 6.87 21.88 -4.60
N ASP A 79 6.63 20.83 -5.39
CA ASP A 79 5.51 20.76 -6.33
C ASP A 79 4.20 20.30 -5.66
N ILE A 80 4.28 19.83 -4.40
CA ILE A 80 3.13 19.30 -3.67
C ILE A 80 2.45 20.40 -2.85
N GLY A 81 1.28 20.84 -3.31
CA GLY A 81 0.48 21.88 -2.62
C GLY A 81 -0.46 21.36 -1.52
N ARG A 82 -0.68 20.05 -1.44
CA ARG A 82 -1.54 19.42 -0.43
C ARG A 82 -1.04 17.99 -0.16
N LEU A 83 -0.95 17.64 1.12
CA LEU A 83 -0.69 16.29 1.61
C LEU A 83 -1.78 15.93 2.62
N GLU A 84 -2.36 14.74 2.49
CA GLU A 84 -3.39 14.22 3.39
C GLU A 84 -3.11 12.74 3.66
N VAL A 85 -3.30 12.33 4.92
CA VAL A 85 -3.14 10.95 5.42
C VAL A 85 -4.41 10.57 6.16
#